data_AF-A0A9D2FZY3-F1
#
_entry.id   AF-A0A9D2FZY3-F1
#
_cell.length_a   1.000
_cell.length_b   1.000
_cell.length_c   1.000
_cell.angle_alpha   90.00
_cell.angle_beta   90.00
_cell.angle_gamma   90.00
#
_symmetry.space_group_name_H-M   'P 1'
#
loop_
_entity.id
_entity.type
_entity.pdbx_description
1 polymer ?
#
loop_
_entity_poly.entity_id
_entity_poly.type
_entity_poly.pdbx_seq_one_letter_code
_entity_poly.pdbx_strand_id
1 'polypeptide(L)'
;MRILQSALFRALCAIVIGVLLIRYREQTMTWITITIGVLFFLSGIISLTTYFVSRKNTLDVEIYDANGKQIAGQRPAFPLVSVGSVILGLILALMPNTFVGWLMFILAFILILGAINQFAVLLMAKRFARVSPLLWIFPSVILLVALVALLYPSAIASAPLFILGWCMLIYGVSECVNQLKLRRARKNQSRHQGQDASDAELIE
;
A
#
# COMPACT_ATOMS: atom_id res chain seq x y z
N MET A 1 -23.50 -19.94 14.71
CA MET A 1 -22.11 -20.44 14.58
C MET A 1 -21.30 -19.82 13.43
N ARG A 2 -21.93 -19.33 12.34
CA ARG A 2 -21.24 -18.82 11.14
C ARG A 2 -20.30 -17.61 11.37
N ILE A 3 -20.71 -16.65 12.21
CA ILE A 3 -19.93 -15.44 12.54
C ILE A 3 -18.61 -15.77 13.25
N LEU A 4 -18.61 -16.85 14.02
CA LEU A 4 -17.45 -17.31 14.80
C LEU A 4 -16.49 -18.17 13.97
N GLN A 5 -17.01 -18.82 12.92
CA GLN A 5 -16.19 -19.53 11.93
C GLN A 5 -15.56 -18.55 10.93
N SER A 6 -16.30 -17.52 10.50
CA SER A 6 -15.75 -16.48 9.61
C SER A 6 -14.66 -15.65 10.31
N ALA A 7 -14.82 -15.33 11.59
CA ALA A 7 -13.79 -14.61 12.36
C ALA A 7 -12.52 -15.44 12.57
N LEU A 8 -12.63 -16.73 12.90
CA LEU A 8 -11.47 -17.62 13.01
C LEU A 8 -10.78 -17.85 11.66
N PHE A 9 -11.55 -17.96 10.58
CA PHE A 9 -11.00 -18.06 9.23
C PHE A 9 -10.19 -16.81 8.88
N ARG A 10 -10.74 -15.61 9.12
CA ARG A 10 -10.02 -14.34 8.94
C ARG A 10 -8.74 -14.27 9.77
N ALA A 11 -8.79 -14.69 11.04
CA ALA A 11 -7.62 -14.74 11.92
C ALA A 11 -6.54 -15.68 11.37
N LEU A 12 -6.94 -16.88 10.91
CA LEU A 12 -6.04 -17.85 10.30
C LEU A 12 -5.42 -17.29 9.01
N CYS A 13 -6.23 -16.69 8.13
CA CYS A 13 -5.73 -16.03 6.93
C CYS A 13 -4.73 -14.93 7.26
N ALA A 14 -5.00 -14.09 8.26
CA ALA A 14 -4.08 -13.03 8.67
C ALA A 14 -2.75 -13.59 9.20
N ILE A 15 -2.76 -14.70 9.95
CA ILE A 15 -1.54 -15.38 10.40
C ILE A 15 -0.76 -15.91 9.21
N VAL A 16 -1.42 -16.64 8.30
CA VAL A 16 -0.77 -17.23 7.11
C VAL A 16 -0.15 -16.15 6.23
N ILE A 17 -0.93 -15.10 5.93
CA ILE A 17 -0.45 -13.95 5.14
C ILE A 17 0.69 -13.24 5.88
N GLY A 18 0.57 -13.01 7.19
CA GLY A 18 1.61 -12.39 7.99
C GLY A 18 2.94 -13.16 7.95
N VAL A 19 2.90 -14.48 8.09
CA VAL A 19 4.08 -15.34 8.00
C VAL A 19 4.67 -15.33 6.58
N LEU A 20 3.82 -15.40 5.54
CA LEU A 20 4.25 -15.30 4.15
C LEU A 20 4.96 -13.96 3.88
N LEU A 21 4.42 -12.86 4.37
CA LEU A 21 5.03 -11.53 4.22
C LEU A 21 6.37 -11.44 4.92
N ILE A 22 6.52 -11.99 6.13
CA ILE A 22 7.79 -11.99 6.86
C ILE A 22 8.84 -12.82 6.10
N ARG A 23 8.46 -14.01 5.62
CA ARG A 23 9.41 -14.95 5.01
C ARG A 23 9.77 -14.60 3.56
N TYR A 24 8.80 -14.11 2.79
CA TYR A 24 8.92 -13.88 1.35
C TYR A 24 8.80 -12.39 0.98
N ARG A 25 9.08 -11.46 1.91
CA ARG A 25 8.94 -10.00 1.70
C ARG A 25 9.53 -9.50 0.38
N GLU A 26 10.76 -9.92 0.05
CA GLU A 26 11.44 -9.49 -1.18
C GLU A 26 10.68 -9.96 -2.41
N GLN A 27 10.25 -11.24 -2.43
CA GLN A 27 9.47 -11.80 -3.52
C GLN A 27 8.11 -11.12 -3.63
N THR A 28 7.43 -10.89 -2.51
CA THR A 28 6.14 -10.19 -2.48
C THR A 28 6.25 -8.78 -3.05
N MET A 29 7.31 -8.02 -2.71
CA MET A 29 7.56 -6.72 -3.33
C MET A 29 7.70 -6.84 -4.85
N THR A 30 8.56 -7.76 -5.32
CA THR A 30 8.77 -7.98 -6.75
C THR A 30 7.46 -8.33 -7.48
N TRP A 31 6.67 -9.26 -6.95
CA TRP A 31 5.39 -9.66 -7.55
C TRP A 31 4.37 -8.53 -7.56
N ILE A 32 4.30 -7.73 -6.49
CA ILE A 32 3.45 -6.53 -6.45
C ILE A 32 3.88 -5.55 -7.56
N THR A 33 5.18 -5.27 -7.67
CA THR A 33 5.71 -4.38 -8.71
C THR A 33 5.41 -4.89 -10.12
N ILE A 34 5.60 -6.19 -10.39
CA ILE A 34 5.24 -6.80 -11.68
C ILE A 34 3.75 -6.63 -11.95
N THR A 35 2.90 -6.93 -10.97
CA THR A 35 1.44 -6.82 -11.11
C THR A 35 1.01 -5.39 -11.44
N ILE A 36 1.57 -4.41 -10.73
CA ILE A 36 1.35 -2.98 -11.02
C ILE A 36 1.84 -2.65 -12.43
N GLY A 37 3.03 -3.13 -12.82
CA GLY A 37 3.58 -2.93 -14.17
C GLY A 37 2.68 -3.45 -15.28
N VAL A 38 2.18 -4.68 -15.13
CA VAL A 38 1.23 -5.31 -16.05
C VAL A 38 -0.05 -4.48 -16.15
N LEU A 39 -0.63 -4.05 -15.02
CA LEU A 39 -1.82 -3.20 -15.01
C LEU A 39 -1.59 -1.85 -15.71
N PHE A 40 -0.45 -1.19 -15.48
CA PHE A 40 -0.08 0.05 -16.18
C PHE A 40 0.14 -0.16 -17.69
N PHE A 41 0.72 -1.28 -18.07
CA PHE A 41 0.94 -1.64 -19.47
C PHE A 41 -0.39 -1.86 -20.21
N LEU A 42 -1.28 -2.68 -19.65
CA LEU A 42 -2.62 -2.95 -20.20
C LEU A 42 -3.44 -1.66 -20.30
N SER A 43 -3.48 -0.87 -19.24
CA SER A 43 -4.17 0.44 -19.22
C SER A 43 -3.60 1.39 -20.28
N GLY A 44 -2.27 1.44 -20.41
CA GLY A 44 -1.58 2.26 -21.40
C GLY A 44 -1.90 1.88 -22.85
N ILE A 45 -1.95 0.58 -23.16
CA ILE A 45 -2.32 0.08 -24.50
C ILE A 45 -3.76 0.43 -24.84
N ILE A 46 -4.69 0.26 -23.91
CA ILE A 46 -6.11 0.57 -24.13
C ILE A 46 -6.25 2.06 -24.46
N SER A 47 -5.64 2.93 -23.67
CA SER A 47 -5.66 4.38 -23.88
C SER A 47 -4.98 4.83 -25.19
N LEU A 48 -3.89 4.16 -25.59
CA LEU A 48 -3.25 4.44 -26.86
C LEU A 48 -4.12 3.98 -28.05
N THR A 49 -4.79 2.85 -27.90
CA THR A 49 -5.70 2.31 -28.92
C THR A 49 -6.91 3.23 -29.12
N THR A 50 -7.53 3.70 -28.05
CA THR A 50 -8.63 4.67 -28.14
C THR A 50 -8.17 5.99 -28.76
N TYR A 51 -6.96 6.47 -28.47
CA TYR A 51 -6.39 7.63 -29.15
C TYR A 51 -6.25 7.41 -30.66
N PHE A 52 -5.68 6.28 -31.10
CA PHE A 52 -5.52 6.00 -32.53
C PHE A 52 -6.86 5.84 -33.25
N VAL A 53 -7.84 5.20 -32.61
CA VAL A 53 -9.21 5.07 -33.13
C VAL A 53 -9.88 6.44 -33.20
N SER A 54 -9.86 7.23 -32.14
CA SER A 54 -10.43 8.58 -32.13
C SER A 54 -9.75 9.50 -33.14
N ARG A 55 -8.42 9.42 -33.30
CA ARG A 55 -7.67 10.19 -34.30
C ARG A 55 -8.06 9.83 -35.72
N LYS A 56 -8.33 8.55 -36.01
CA LYS A 56 -8.86 8.12 -37.31
C LYS A 56 -10.28 8.65 -37.54
N ASN A 57 -11.16 8.57 -36.53
CA ASN A 57 -12.55 9.03 -36.64
C ASN A 57 -12.70 10.57 -36.65
N THR A 58 -11.81 11.35 -36.02
CA THR A 58 -11.84 12.82 -36.09
C THR A 58 -11.36 13.37 -37.43
N LEU A 59 -10.61 12.59 -38.21
CA LEU A 59 -10.27 12.95 -39.59
C LEU A 59 -11.48 12.85 -40.53
N ASP A 60 -12.50 12.07 -40.16
CA ASP A 60 -13.67 11.78 -41.01
C ASP A 60 -14.95 12.58 -40.63
N VAL A 61 -14.97 13.31 -39.50
CA VAL A 61 -16.20 13.96 -38.99
C VAL A 61 -15.92 15.40 -38.53
N GLU A 62 -15.99 16.36 -39.46
CA GLU A 62 -16.04 17.79 -39.14
C GLU A 62 -17.51 18.23 -39.02
N ILE A 63 -18.00 18.40 -37.79
CA ILE A 63 -19.36 18.92 -37.57
C ILE A 63 -19.27 20.43 -37.38
N TYR A 64 -19.83 21.17 -38.35
CA TYR A 64 -19.99 22.62 -38.30
C TYR A 64 -21.37 22.98 -37.77
N ASP A 65 -21.43 23.94 -36.84
CA ASP A 65 -22.68 24.57 -36.41
C ASP A 65 -23.32 25.33 -37.57
N ALA A 66 -24.63 25.63 -37.49
CA ALA A 66 -25.36 26.43 -38.47
C ALA A 66 -24.76 27.85 -38.69
N ASN A 67 -23.91 28.30 -37.76
CA ASN A 67 -23.15 29.56 -37.81
C ASN A 67 -21.71 29.40 -38.36
N GLY A 68 -21.35 28.24 -38.93
CA GLY A 68 -20.03 27.99 -39.52
C GLY A 68 -18.90 27.79 -38.50
N LYS A 69 -19.23 27.57 -37.22
CA LYS A 69 -18.25 27.30 -36.16
C LYS A 69 -18.06 25.79 -36.01
N GLN A 70 -16.85 25.28 -36.19
CA GLN A 70 -16.54 23.86 -35.93
C GLN A 70 -16.82 23.53 -34.45
N ILE A 71 -17.73 22.60 -34.20
CA ILE A 71 -18.10 22.14 -32.84
C ILE A 71 -17.41 20.82 -32.50
N ALA A 72 -17.16 19.98 -33.51
CA ALA A 72 -16.42 18.72 -33.38
C ALA A 72 -15.31 18.66 -34.43
N GLY A 73 -14.10 18.33 -33.97
CA GLY A 73 -12.83 18.54 -34.69
C GLY A 73 -11.66 18.93 -33.76
N GLN A 74 -11.90 19.01 -32.45
CA GLN A 74 -10.83 19.09 -31.45
C GLN A 74 -9.93 17.86 -31.61
N ARG A 75 -8.75 18.06 -32.22
CA ARG A 75 -7.74 17.01 -32.37
C ARG A 75 -7.50 16.39 -31.00
N PRO A 76 -7.61 15.06 -30.85
CA PRO A 76 -7.33 14.44 -29.57
C PRO A 76 -5.90 14.82 -29.15
N ALA A 77 -5.75 15.34 -27.92
CA ALA A 77 -4.44 15.71 -27.39
C ALA A 77 -3.53 14.48 -27.42
N PHE A 78 -2.26 14.67 -27.79
CA PHE A 78 -1.32 13.56 -27.87
C PHE A 78 -1.24 12.86 -26.50
N PRO A 79 -1.44 11.52 -26.42
CA PRO A 79 -1.60 10.82 -25.17
C PRO A 79 -0.22 10.51 -24.58
N LEU A 80 0.54 11.55 -24.25
CA LEU A 80 1.89 11.45 -23.69
C LEU A 80 1.91 10.59 -22.43
N VAL A 81 0.87 10.73 -21.59
CA VAL A 81 0.69 9.94 -20.37
C VAL A 81 0.49 8.44 -20.68
N SER A 82 -0.17 8.10 -21.79
CA SER A 82 -0.37 6.71 -22.19
C SER A 82 0.91 6.08 -22.72
N VAL A 83 1.70 6.83 -23.49
CA VAL A 83 3.04 6.39 -23.91
C VAL A 83 3.93 6.14 -22.69
N GLY A 84 3.93 7.08 -21.74
CA GLY A 84 4.64 6.93 -20.46
C GLY A 84 4.16 5.70 -19.67
N SER A 85 2.85 5.46 -19.61
CA SER A 85 2.24 4.32 -18.93
C SER A 85 2.67 2.97 -19.54
N VAL A 86 2.73 2.88 -20.87
CA VAL A 86 3.19 1.66 -21.56
C VAL A 86 4.68 1.40 -21.27
N ILE A 87 5.52 2.43 -21.39
CA ILE A 87 6.96 2.31 -21.13
C ILE A 87 7.22 1.94 -19.67
N LEU A 88 6.59 2.67 -18.75
CA LEU A 88 6.71 2.41 -17.31
C LEU A 88 6.21 1.00 -16.97
N GLY A 89 5.04 0.61 -17.47
CA GLY A 89 4.47 -0.71 -17.25
C GLY A 89 5.41 -1.84 -17.73
N LEU A 90 6.04 -1.65 -18.90
CA LEU A 90 7.01 -2.60 -19.43
C LEU A 90 8.28 -2.69 -18.56
N ILE A 91 8.81 -1.55 -18.10
CA ILE A 91 9.98 -1.51 -17.20
C ILE A 91 9.66 -2.22 -15.88
N LEU A 92 8.50 -1.96 -15.27
CA LEU A 92 8.10 -2.59 -14.01
C LEU A 92 7.85 -4.09 -14.16
N ALA A 93 7.32 -4.53 -15.31
CA ALA A 93 7.04 -5.94 -15.55
C ALA A 93 8.32 -6.75 -15.86
N LEU A 94 9.24 -6.20 -16.65
CA LEU A 94 10.46 -6.90 -17.08
C LEU A 94 11.62 -6.77 -16.11
N MET A 95 11.80 -5.59 -15.50
CA MET A 95 12.92 -5.28 -14.60
C MET A 95 12.45 -4.63 -13.28
N PRO A 96 11.57 -5.30 -12.51
CA PRO A 96 11.01 -4.76 -11.27
C PRO A 96 12.07 -4.38 -10.24
N ASN A 97 13.08 -5.25 -10.04
CA ASN A 97 14.09 -5.05 -9.01
C ASN A 97 14.98 -3.82 -9.31
N THR A 98 15.34 -3.63 -10.58
CA THR A 98 16.12 -2.47 -11.03
C THR A 98 15.33 -1.18 -10.82
N PHE A 99 14.04 -1.18 -11.19
CA PHE A 99 13.17 -0.03 -10.99
C PHE A 99 13.02 0.34 -9.51
N VAL A 100 12.71 -0.63 -8.65
CA VAL A 100 12.58 -0.41 -7.21
C VAL A 100 13.91 0.07 -6.61
N GLY A 101 15.04 -0.46 -7.06
CA GLY A 101 16.37 0.01 -6.65
C GLY A 101 16.59 1.49 -6.96
N TRP A 102 16.34 1.92 -8.21
CA TRP A 102 16.43 3.33 -8.60
C TRP A 102 15.46 4.21 -7.81
N LEU A 103 14.22 3.76 -7.62
CA LEU A 103 13.24 4.47 -6.82
C LEU A 103 13.74 4.68 -5.39
N MET A 104 14.32 3.64 -4.78
CA MET A 104 14.87 3.72 -3.43
C MET A 104 16.05 4.68 -3.33
N PHE A 105 16.93 4.73 -4.33
CA PHE A 105 18.01 5.72 -4.37
C PHE A 105 17.49 7.14 -4.43
N ILE A 106 16.48 7.41 -5.26
CA ILE A 106 15.84 8.72 -5.35
C ILE A 106 15.20 9.09 -4.00
N LEU A 107 14.46 8.17 -3.39
CA LEU A 107 13.85 8.38 -2.07
C LEU A 107 14.91 8.64 -0.99
N ALA A 108 16.00 7.87 -0.96
CA ALA A 108 17.10 8.06 -0.02
C ALA A 108 17.72 9.45 -0.17
N PHE A 109 17.97 9.90 -1.41
CA PHE A 109 18.53 11.22 -1.66
C PHE A 109 17.60 12.36 -1.20
N ILE A 110 16.30 12.26 -1.48
CA ILE A 110 15.30 13.21 -0.99
C ILE A 110 15.27 13.21 0.55
N LEU A 111 15.39 12.04 1.18
CA LEU A 111 15.41 11.92 2.64
C LEU A 111 16.66 12.57 3.25
N ILE A 112 17.83 12.43 2.61
CA ILE A 112 19.07 13.10 3.02
C ILE A 112 18.89 14.62 2.95
N LEU A 113 18.38 15.15 1.84
CA LEU A 113 18.10 16.58 1.70
C LEU A 113 17.11 17.08 2.77
N GLY A 114 16.07 16.30 3.05
CA GLY A 114 15.12 16.59 4.13
C GLY A 114 15.77 16.62 5.50
N ALA A 115 16.64 15.65 5.82
CA ALA A 115 17.36 15.60 7.08
C ALA A 115 18.32 16.78 7.24
N ILE A 116 19.08 17.13 6.20
CA ILE A 116 19.96 18.30 6.18
C ILE A 116 19.15 19.58 6.46
N ASN A 117 18.00 19.74 5.83
CA ASN A 117 17.12 20.88 6.08
C ASN A 117 16.63 20.92 7.53
N GLN A 118 16.22 19.77 8.10
CA GLN A 118 15.82 19.71 9.51
C GLN A 118 16.97 20.09 10.46
N PHE A 119 18.20 19.65 10.18
CA PHE A 119 19.38 20.10 10.94
C PHE A 119 19.61 21.60 10.80
N ALA A 120 19.48 22.16 9.60
CA ALA A 120 19.62 23.60 9.36
C ALA A 120 18.60 24.40 10.17
N VAL A 121 17.33 23.97 10.19
CA VAL A 121 16.27 24.61 10.99
C VAL A 121 16.58 24.55 12.49
N LEU A 122 17.04 23.41 13.02
CA LEU A 122 17.41 23.29 14.43
C LEU A 122 18.62 24.15 14.81
N LEU A 123 19.59 24.25 13.91
CA LEU A 123 20.75 25.13 14.09
C LEU A 123 20.34 26.60 14.17
N MET A 124 19.45 27.04 13.28
CA MET A 124 18.90 28.39 13.33
C MET A 124 18.07 28.61 14.59
N ALA A 125 17.23 27.65 14.98
CA ALA A 125 16.43 27.71 16.19
C ALA A 125 17.28 27.80 17.46
N LYS A 126 18.45 27.15 17.49
CA LYS A 126 19.41 27.22 18.61
C LYS A 126 19.93 28.65 18.85
N ARG A 127 19.90 29.51 17.84
CA ARG A 127 20.27 30.93 17.97
C ARG A 127 19.21 31.75 18.70
N PHE A 128 17.94 31.34 18.65
CA PHE A 128 16.80 32.09 19.20
C PHE A 128 16.15 31.44 20.43
N ALA A 129 16.36 30.14 20.65
CA ALA A 129 15.80 29.39 21.77
C ALA A 129 16.70 28.22 22.20
N ARG A 130 16.56 27.79 23.46
CA ARG A 130 17.24 26.58 23.96
C ARG A 130 16.56 25.33 23.37
N VAL A 131 17.19 24.74 22.36
CA VAL A 131 16.68 23.53 21.70
C VAL A 131 17.00 22.29 22.54
N SER A 132 15.99 21.46 22.80
CA SER A 132 16.15 20.18 23.52
C SER A 132 17.00 19.19 22.71
N PRO A 133 17.93 18.43 23.32
CA PRO A 133 18.72 17.42 22.62
C PRO A 133 17.85 16.32 22.00
N LEU A 134 16.63 16.08 22.51
CA LEU A 134 15.69 15.11 21.94
C LEU A 134 15.29 15.47 20.50
N LEU A 135 15.22 16.76 20.17
CA LEU A 135 14.86 17.22 18.81
C LEU A 135 15.94 16.89 17.78
N TRP A 136 17.19 16.71 18.22
CA TRP A 136 18.31 16.33 17.33
C TRP A 136 18.31 14.84 16.99
N ILE A 137 17.56 14.02 17.73
CA ILE A 137 17.44 12.58 17.48
C ILE A 137 16.66 12.35 16.18
N PHE A 138 15.58 13.09 15.93
CA PHE A 138 14.74 12.87 14.74
C PHE A 138 15.51 13.04 13.42
N PRO A 139 16.22 14.16 13.16
CA PRO A 139 16.99 14.32 11.92
C PRO A 139 18.13 13.31 11.81
N SER A 140 18.74 12.92 12.94
CA SER A 140 19.80 11.91 12.98
C SER A 140 19.29 10.53 12.58
N VAL A 141 18.13 10.11 13.09
CA VAL A 141 17.50 8.83 12.73
C VAL A 141 17.10 8.82 11.26
N ILE A 142 16.51 9.91 10.76
CA ILE A 142 16.13 10.04 9.34
C ILE A 142 17.36 9.94 8.44
N LEU A 143 18.45 10.63 8.79
CA LEU A 143 19.71 10.58 8.06
C LEU A 143 20.30 9.16 8.05
N LEU A 144 20.28 8.47 9.19
CA LEU A 144 20.79 7.10 9.30
C LEU A 144 19.96 6.13 8.43
N VAL A 145 18.63 6.21 8.47
CA VAL A 145 17.75 5.40 7.62
C VAL A 145 18.03 5.68 6.15
N ALA A 146 18.22 6.94 5.76
CA ALA A 146 18.55 7.31 4.39
C ALA A 146 19.90 6.74 3.93
N LEU A 147 20.92 6.76 4.79
CA LEU A 147 22.22 6.18 4.50
C LEU A 147 22.13 4.66 4.33
N VAL A 148 21.39 3.97 5.20
CA VAL A 148 21.16 2.53 5.08
C VAL A 148 20.39 2.21 3.79
N ALA A 149 19.43 3.04 3.39
CA ALA A 149 18.70 2.89 2.13
C ALA A 149 19.62 3.01 0.89
N LEU A 150 20.73 3.76 1.01
CA LEU A 150 21.73 3.92 -0.05
C LEU A 150 22.68 2.71 -0.13
N LEU A 151 23.01 2.10 1.02
CA LEU A 151 23.87 0.91 1.09
C LEU A 151 23.12 -0.39 0.78
N TYR A 152 21.87 -0.50 1.23
CA TYR A 152 21.03 -1.70 1.14
C TYR A 152 19.60 -1.35 0.67
N PRO A 153 19.44 -0.90 -0.59
CA PRO A 153 18.15 -0.42 -1.10
C PRO A 153 17.05 -1.50 -1.09
N SER A 154 17.40 -2.76 -1.39
CA SER A 154 16.45 -3.88 -1.37
C SER A 154 15.88 -4.14 0.03
N ALA A 155 16.75 -4.17 1.04
CA ALA A 155 16.36 -4.46 2.41
C ALA A 155 15.40 -3.41 2.99
N ILE A 156 15.58 -2.14 2.61
CA ILE A 156 14.68 -1.04 3.00
C ILE A 156 13.40 -1.05 2.17
N ALA A 157 13.46 -1.36 0.86
CA ALA A 157 12.27 -1.45 0.03
C ALA A 157 11.24 -2.43 0.60
N SER A 158 11.69 -3.60 1.08
CA SER A 158 10.82 -4.64 1.63
C SER A 158 10.53 -4.49 3.14
N ALA A 159 11.15 -3.52 3.82
CA ALA A 159 10.97 -3.31 5.26
C ALA A 159 9.52 -2.97 5.66
N PRO A 160 8.76 -2.14 4.91
CA PRO A 160 7.34 -1.90 5.21
C PRO A 160 6.50 -3.19 5.22
N LEU A 161 6.74 -4.11 4.28
CA LEU A 161 6.06 -5.41 4.27
C LEU A 161 6.42 -6.28 5.47
N PHE A 162 7.67 -6.19 5.94
CA PHE A 162 8.10 -6.89 7.15
C PHE A 162 7.34 -6.40 8.38
N ILE A 163 7.20 -5.08 8.53
CA ILE A 163 6.41 -4.47 9.61
C ILE A 163 4.94 -4.88 9.49
N LEU A 164 4.37 -4.81 8.28
CA LEU A 164 3.00 -5.22 8.01
C LEU A 164 2.77 -6.70 8.38
N GLY A 165 3.71 -7.58 8.06
CA GLY A 165 3.65 -9.00 8.39
C GLY A 165 3.57 -9.25 9.90
N TRP A 166 4.38 -8.54 10.70
CA TRP A 166 4.30 -8.59 12.16
C TRP A 166 2.98 -8.05 12.70
N CYS A 167 2.50 -6.91 12.17
CA CYS A 167 1.19 -6.36 12.55
C CYS A 167 0.06 -7.35 12.27
N MET A 168 0.07 -8.01 11.10
CA MET A 168 -0.90 -9.04 10.74
C MET A 168 -0.82 -10.27 11.65
N LEU A 169 0.39 -10.66 12.07
CA LEU A 169 0.58 -11.79 12.97
C LEU A 169 0.00 -11.49 14.36
N ILE A 170 0.32 -10.31 14.93
CA ILE A 170 -0.23 -9.84 16.21
C ILE A 170 -1.76 -9.74 16.12
N TYR A 171 -2.27 -9.19 15.01
CA TYR A 171 -3.70 -9.10 14.76
C TYR A 171 -4.37 -10.48 14.73
N GLY A 172 -3.84 -11.41 13.94
CA GLY A 172 -4.41 -12.76 13.83
C GLY A 172 -4.39 -13.53 15.15
N VAL A 173 -3.32 -13.40 15.94
CA VAL A 173 -3.24 -14.00 17.28
C VAL A 173 -4.25 -13.37 18.24
N SER A 174 -4.35 -12.04 18.26
CA SER A 174 -5.29 -11.35 19.17
C SER A 174 -6.74 -11.68 18.84
N GLU A 175 -7.11 -11.74 17.56
CA GLU A 175 -8.43 -12.18 17.10
C GLU A 175 -8.69 -13.65 17.51
N CYS A 176 -7.73 -14.54 17.32
CA CYS A 176 -7.88 -15.95 17.72
C CYS A 176 -8.13 -16.08 19.24
N VAL A 177 -7.34 -15.39 20.06
CA VAL A 177 -7.51 -15.38 21.54
C VAL A 177 -8.88 -14.83 21.92
N ASN A 178 -9.31 -13.73 21.31
CA ASN A 178 -10.60 -13.11 21.60
C ASN A 178 -11.76 -14.06 21.26
N GLN A 179 -11.70 -14.73 20.11
CA GLN A 179 -12.74 -15.68 19.70
C GLN A 179 -12.78 -16.93 20.58
N LEU A 180 -11.63 -17.41 21.07
CA LEU A 180 -11.58 -18.50 22.05
C LEU A 180 -12.20 -18.09 23.39
N LYS A 181 -11.94 -16.86 23.85
CA LYS A 181 -12.53 -16.33 25.08
C LYS A 181 -14.06 -16.21 24.94
N LEU A 182 -14.55 -15.72 23.80
CA LEU A 182 -15.97 -15.59 23.51
C LEU A 182 -16.67 -16.96 23.41
N ARG A 183 -16.00 -17.98 22.84
CA ARG A 183 -16.47 -19.38 22.83
C ARG A 183 -16.67 -19.91 24.24
N ARG A 184 -15.68 -19.72 25.11
CA ARG A 184 -15.75 -20.15 26.51
C ARG A 184 -16.85 -19.42 27.28
N ALA A 185 -16.95 -18.10 27.11
CA ALA A 185 -17.99 -17.29 27.76
C ALA A 185 -19.41 -17.73 27.37
N ARG A 186 -19.67 -17.93 26.06
CA ARG A 186 -20.99 -18.41 25.60
C ARG A 186 -21.35 -19.79 26.14
N LYS A 187 -20.37 -20.70 26.22
CA LYS A 187 -20.58 -22.04 26.78
C LYS A 187 -20.92 -22.00 28.28
N ASN A 188 -20.32 -21.08 29.03
CA ASN A 188 -20.62 -20.89 30.45
C ASN A 188 -22.01 -20.26 30.65
N GLN A 189 -22.40 -19.29 29.82
CA GLN A 189 -23.73 -18.68 29.89
C GLN A 189 -24.86 -19.67 29.57
N SER A 190 -24.68 -20.54 28.56
CA SER A 190 -25.65 -21.59 28.26
C SER A 190 -25.78 -22.64 29.36
N ARG A 191 -24.72 -22.89 30.15
CA ARG A 191 -24.81 -23.80 31.31
C ARG A 191 -25.58 -23.17 32.46
N HIS A 192 -25.36 -21.89 32.75
CA HIS A 192 -26.13 -21.19 33.79
C HIS A 192 -27.61 -21.08 33.42
N GLN A 193 -27.95 -20.70 32.19
CA GLN A 193 -29.36 -20.59 31.78
C GLN A 193 -30.10 -21.93 31.75
N GLY A 194 -29.43 -23.04 31.44
CA GLY A 194 -30.04 -24.37 31.53
C GLY A 194 -30.21 -24.85 32.97
N GLN A 195 -29.36 -24.39 33.88
CA GLN A 195 -29.46 -24.71 35.31
C GLN A 195 -30.58 -23.89 35.96
N ASP A 196 -30.66 -22.59 35.68
CA ASP A 196 -31.74 -21.72 36.17
C ASP A 196 -33.13 -22.17 35.67
N ALA A 197 -33.22 -22.70 34.44
CA ALA A 197 -34.47 -23.24 33.89
C ALA A 197 -34.88 -24.57 34.54
N SER A 198 -33.91 -25.47 34.81
CA SER A 198 -34.16 -26.73 35.52
C SER A 198 -34.55 -26.50 36.97
N ASP A 199 -33.96 -25.49 37.62
CA ASP A 199 -34.29 -25.13 39.00
C ASP A 199 -35.69 -24.50 39.10
N ALA A 200 -36.17 -23.81 38.05
CA ALA A 200 -37.53 -23.26 37.99
C ALA A 200 -38.60 -24.35 37.78
N GLU A 201 -38.37 -25.35 36.92
CA GLU A 201 -39.30 -26.49 36.73
C GLU A 201 -39.42 -27.39 37.96
N LEU A 202 -38.41 -27.43 38.84
CA LEU A 202 -38.47 -28.21 40.09
C LEU A 202 -39.30 -27.54 41.19
N ILE A 203 -39.66 -26.26 41.02
CA ILE A 203 -40.39 -25.46 42.01
C ILE A 203 -41.88 -25.31 41.64
N GLU A 204 -42.26 -25.63 40.39
CA GLU A 204 -43.65 -25.69 39.90
C GLU A 204 -44.28 -27.08 40.12
#